data_AF-A0A9D0CRJ0-F1
#
_entry.id   AF-A0A9D0CRJ0-F1
#
_cell.length_a   1.000
_cell.length_b   1.000
_cell.length_c   1.000
_cell.angle_alpha   90.00
_cell.angle_beta   90.00
_cell.angle_gamma   90.00
#
_symmetry.space_group_name_H-M   'P 1'
#
loop_
_entity.id
_entity.type
_entity.pdbx_description
1 polymer ?
#
loop_
_entity_poly.entity_id
_entity_poly.type
_entity_poly.pdbx_seq_one_letter_code
_entity_poly.pdbx_strand_id
1 'polypeptide(L)'
;HIGNRSPGVKPVVPLELGKLECMSCHDPHIRDTDISKNVKFLRLNRFQQAAPVGGNFNQASDIICLACHDKLGQAWASSAHADPLVGDETYKSASASLREFPDGTRVWQAACLNCHDTHTVQGSRRLLREGTDATGGPSTPKLGGGPSIEGTCYQCHTTAAESILTDVNQVPNIKTDFNLARHMPIASGDQLAGTEIHDINNADFLETQSLLGRATLNNRHAECTDCHNPHRLMRNQRFNGTGGSLEATHDPDQPSNIASGALRGTFGVEPIYGSASFFILPSGYQVKSGDGGIGASTAVNSAYVTREYQICLKCHSDYAYIDNNAYPTGTRPNLGDSGGGTSPGTNDLDQFTNQAREFQAPMSHRGEGTAAGSGAAFTTNNHRSWHPVMDFTGRTAAVRGNMDANAWLAPWNTNVGNQTMYCTDCHGSATANGTRVPLGNNPWGPHGSSKDFLLKGDWNTSTGAGQADDLCFKCHDFNTYPRDGGKRTGFFNDPGDKGRDDLHSYHAKKIRSAFRCSFCHVAIPHGWKNKAFLVNLNDVGPEVGLPAGTEVCTGNGGWGGGNAQGGGCGGSGGRGTTGFTKGPYYMNAFLKVLNFARSGEWRESDCGSSSGASGRDWMRDAACEEPN
;
A
#
# COMPACT_ATOMS: atom_id res chain seq x y z
N HIS A 1 -33.87 12.45 -24.30
CA HIS A 1 -34.50 11.15 -24.00
C HIS A 1 -35.23 11.13 -22.65
N ILE A 2 -34.70 11.81 -21.60
CA ILE A 2 -35.42 12.04 -20.33
C ILE A 2 -36.27 13.31 -20.41
N GLY A 3 -37.47 13.31 -19.81
CA GLY A 3 -38.27 14.52 -19.67
C GLY A 3 -39.58 14.32 -18.91
N ASN A 4 -40.22 15.41 -18.50
CA ASN A 4 -41.56 15.34 -17.92
C ASN A 4 -42.59 14.91 -18.96
N ARG A 5 -43.45 13.96 -18.60
CA ARG A 5 -44.59 13.63 -19.45
C ARG A 5 -45.61 14.77 -19.42
N SER A 6 -46.21 15.05 -20.57
CA SER A 6 -47.34 15.97 -20.71
C SER A 6 -48.18 15.56 -21.92
N PRO A 7 -49.40 16.09 -22.11
CA PRO A 7 -50.19 15.78 -23.30
C PRO A 7 -49.38 16.03 -24.59
N GLY A 8 -49.16 14.99 -25.38
CA GLY A 8 -48.37 15.04 -26.62
C GLY A 8 -46.86 14.85 -26.45
N VAL A 9 -46.31 14.92 -25.23
CA VAL A 9 -44.87 14.72 -24.95
C VAL A 9 -44.67 13.36 -24.31
N LYS A 10 -44.03 12.45 -25.06
CA LYS A 10 -43.76 11.06 -24.63
C LYS A 10 -42.25 10.79 -24.61
N PRO A 11 -41.54 11.26 -23.57
CA PRO A 11 -40.12 10.97 -23.43
C PRO A 11 -39.89 9.47 -23.23
N VAL A 12 -38.70 9.01 -23.63
CA VAL A 12 -38.29 7.60 -23.53
C VAL A 12 -38.19 7.18 -22.07
N VAL A 13 -37.63 8.06 -21.23
CA VAL A 13 -37.63 7.95 -19.77
C VAL A 13 -38.53 9.06 -19.22
N PRO A 14 -39.83 8.77 -18.99
CA PRO A 14 -40.77 9.77 -18.52
C PRO A 14 -40.58 10.07 -17.04
N LEU A 15 -40.60 11.35 -16.71
CA LEU A 15 -40.63 11.87 -15.34
C LEU A 15 -42.02 12.41 -15.02
N GLU A 16 -42.39 12.38 -13.74
CA GLU A 16 -43.58 13.04 -13.20
C GLU A 16 -43.12 14.22 -12.34
N LEU A 17 -43.40 15.45 -12.76
CA LEU A 17 -42.98 16.68 -12.06
C LEU A 17 -41.48 16.71 -11.69
N GLY A 18 -40.62 16.21 -12.58
CA GLY A 18 -39.17 16.14 -12.41
C GLY A 18 -38.68 14.95 -11.59
N LYS A 19 -39.57 14.05 -11.18
CA LYS A 19 -39.26 12.87 -10.35
C LYS A 19 -39.30 11.58 -11.16
N LEU A 20 -38.44 10.66 -10.74
CA LEU A 20 -38.39 9.29 -11.25
C LEU A 20 -39.50 8.48 -10.57
N GLU A 21 -40.27 7.76 -11.38
CA GLU A 21 -41.40 6.94 -10.95
C GLU A 21 -41.23 5.51 -11.47
N CYS A 22 -42.06 4.57 -11.02
CA CYS A 22 -42.05 3.18 -11.53
C CYS A 22 -42.15 3.16 -13.07
N MET A 23 -42.96 4.07 -13.61
CA MET A 23 -43.19 4.20 -15.04
C MET A 23 -42.02 4.83 -15.81
N SER A 24 -41.01 5.40 -15.14
CA SER A 24 -39.79 5.89 -15.80
C SER A 24 -38.97 4.75 -16.38
N CYS A 25 -38.95 3.61 -15.69
CA CYS A 25 -38.24 2.41 -16.10
C CYS A 25 -39.16 1.37 -16.74
N HIS A 26 -40.39 1.24 -16.23
CA HIS A 26 -41.34 0.21 -16.66
C HIS A 26 -42.49 0.76 -17.50
N ASP A 27 -42.96 -0.05 -18.44
CA ASP A 27 -44.24 0.11 -19.13
C ASP A 27 -44.95 -1.25 -19.18
N PRO A 28 -46.07 -1.42 -18.44
CA PRO A 28 -46.76 -2.71 -18.37
C PRO A 28 -47.35 -3.15 -19.73
N HIS A 29 -47.36 -2.29 -20.74
CA HIS A 29 -47.86 -2.61 -22.08
C HIS A 29 -46.74 -3.01 -23.06
N ILE A 30 -45.47 -2.94 -22.65
CA ILE A 30 -44.34 -3.38 -23.48
C ILE A 30 -44.15 -4.89 -23.32
N ARG A 31 -44.00 -5.58 -24.45
CA ARG A 31 -43.65 -7.01 -24.52
C ARG A 31 -42.66 -7.24 -25.66
N ASP A 32 -41.78 -8.22 -25.49
CA ASP A 32 -40.94 -8.69 -26.60
C ASP A 32 -41.80 -9.52 -27.58
N THR A 33 -41.45 -9.48 -28.86
CA THR A 33 -42.05 -10.35 -29.86
C THR A 33 -41.56 -11.80 -29.74
N ASP A 34 -40.36 -11.99 -29.18
CA ASP A 34 -39.80 -13.27 -28.82
C ASP A 34 -40.23 -13.63 -27.38
N ILE A 35 -41.13 -14.60 -27.25
CA ILE A 35 -41.67 -15.04 -25.96
C ILE A 35 -40.63 -15.66 -25.02
N SER A 36 -39.45 -16.02 -25.54
CA SER A 36 -38.34 -16.52 -24.71
C SER A 36 -37.59 -15.40 -23.99
N LYS A 37 -37.78 -14.14 -24.40
CA LYS A 37 -37.10 -12.98 -23.81
C LYS A 37 -37.94 -12.36 -22.69
N ASN A 38 -37.40 -12.41 -21.48
CA ASN A 38 -37.97 -11.68 -20.35
C ASN A 38 -37.46 -10.23 -20.30
N VAL A 39 -38.21 -9.33 -20.93
CA VAL A 39 -37.91 -7.88 -20.94
C VAL A 39 -38.31 -7.16 -19.65
N LYS A 40 -38.94 -7.85 -18.68
CA LYS A 40 -39.31 -7.29 -17.37
C LYS A 40 -40.14 -5.99 -17.45
N PHE A 41 -40.93 -5.84 -18.53
CA PHE A 41 -41.68 -4.60 -18.84
C PHE A 41 -40.80 -3.35 -18.92
N LEU A 42 -39.49 -3.48 -19.19
CA LEU A 42 -38.58 -2.34 -19.24
C LEU A 42 -38.77 -1.54 -20.54
N ARG A 43 -38.72 -0.21 -20.44
CA ARG A 43 -38.82 0.72 -21.59
C ARG A 43 -37.60 0.69 -22.50
N LEU A 44 -36.46 0.27 -21.95
CA LEU A 44 -35.14 0.34 -22.54
C LEU A 44 -34.41 -0.98 -22.31
N ASN A 45 -33.24 -1.15 -22.94
CA ASN A 45 -32.50 -2.40 -22.87
C ASN A 45 -32.16 -2.77 -21.42
N ARG A 46 -32.45 -4.03 -21.07
CA ARG A 46 -32.07 -4.61 -19.77
C ARG A 46 -30.56 -4.85 -19.67
N PHE A 47 -29.93 -5.17 -20.79
CA PHE A 47 -28.51 -5.50 -20.89
C PHE A 47 -27.83 -4.59 -21.91
N GLN A 48 -26.52 -4.43 -21.81
CA GLN A 48 -25.76 -3.74 -22.84
C GLN A 48 -25.76 -4.57 -24.14
N GLN A 49 -26.17 -3.98 -25.25
CA GLN A 49 -26.34 -4.68 -26.53
C GLN A 49 -25.13 -4.55 -27.47
N ALA A 50 -24.30 -3.52 -27.27
CA ALA A 50 -23.09 -3.28 -28.05
C ALA A 50 -21.97 -2.73 -27.15
N ALA A 51 -20.72 -2.83 -27.61
CA ALA A 51 -19.58 -2.23 -26.91
C ALA A 51 -19.88 -0.78 -26.51
N PRO A 52 -19.81 -0.41 -25.22
CA PRO A 52 -20.03 0.96 -24.79
C PRO A 52 -19.01 1.89 -25.47
N VAL A 53 -19.50 2.92 -26.15
CA VAL A 53 -18.63 3.93 -26.80
C VAL A 53 -18.48 5.21 -25.95
N GLY A 54 -19.23 5.29 -24.84
CA GLY A 54 -19.34 6.46 -23.99
C GLY A 54 -20.05 7.65 -24.65
N GLY A 55 -20.17 8.76 -23.91
CA GLY A 55 -20.88 9.96 -24.38
C GLY A 55 -22.39 9.89 -24.18
N ASN A 56 -23.15 10.49 -25.10
CA ASN A 56 -24.62 10.58 -24.97
C ASN A 56 -25.27 9.19 -25.03
N PHE A 57 -26.26 8.97 -24.17
CA PHE A 57 -27.05 7.73 -24.12
C PHE A 57 -27.62 7.34 -25.50
N ASN A 58 -27.38 6.09 -25.88
CA ASN A 58 -27.92 5.48 -27.08
C ASN A 58 -28.97 4.42 -26.73
N GLN A 59 -30.24 4.74 -27.01
CA GLN A 59 -31.39 3.87 -26.75
C GLN A 59 -31.28 2.48 -27.40
N ALA A 60 -30.60 2.34 -28.54
CA ALA A 60 -30.51 1.07 -29.25
C ALA A 60 -29.49 0.12 -28.61
N SER A 61 -28.40 0.65 -28.05
CA SER A 61 -27.29 -0.16 -27.54
C SER A 61 -27.20 -0.21 -26.01
N ASP A 62 -27.53 0.89 -25.34
CA ASP A 62 -27.13 1.09 -23.96
C ASP A 62 -28.15 0.52 -22.99
N ILE A 63 -27.63 -0.04 -21.89
CA ILE A 63 -28.45 -0.46 -20.76
C ILE A 63 -29.23 0.74 -20.19
N ILE A 64 -30.47 0.50 -19.76
CA ILE A 64 -31.40 1.51 -19.23
C ILE A 64 -30.77 2.41 -18.16
N CYS A 65 -29.88 1.89 -17.33
CA CYS A 65 -29.23 2.64 -16.26
C CYS A 65 -28.45 3.86 -16.77
N LEU A 66 -27.80 3.74 -17.93
CA LEU A 66 -27.01 4.81 -18.54
C LEU A 66 -27.87 5.94 -19.12
N ALA A 67 -29.19 5.74 -19.23
CA ALA A 67 -30.09 6.82 -19.60
C ALA A 67 -30.05 7.97 -18.59
N CYS A 68 -29.91 7.66 -17.30
CA CYS A 68 -29.87 8.65 -16.21
C CYS A 68 -28.50 8.77 -15.55
N HIS A 69 -27.69 7.70 -15.54
CA HIS A 69 -26.39 7.67 -14.90
C HIS A 69 -25.27 7.65 -15.93
N ASP A 70 -24.77 8.83 -16.32
CA ASP A 70 -23.71 8.95 -17.34
C ASP A 70 -22.37 8.30 -16.92
N LYS A 71 -22.06 8.27 -15.62
CA LYS A 71 -20.82 7.67 -15.07
C LYS A 71 -19.54 8.18 -15.76
N LEU A 72 -19.51 9.47 -16.10
CA LEU A 72 -18.45 10.12 -16.88
C LEU A 72 -18.26 9.53 -18.27
N GLY A 73 -19.33 8.98 -18.87
CA GLY A 73 -19.47 8.46 -20.23
C GLY A 73 -18.30 7.60 -20.70
N GLN A 74 -17.24 8.27 -21.15
CA GLN A 74 -15.98 7.67 -21.58
C GLN A 74 -15.28 6.86 -20.48
N ALA A 75 -15.32 7.30 -19.21
CA ALA A 75 -14.64 6.57 -18.14
C ALA A 75 -15.26 5.17 -17.94
N TRP A 76 -16.60 5.10 -17.84
CA TRP A 76 -17.32 3.83 -17.79
C TRP A 76 -17.05 2.97 -19.00
N ALA A 77 -17.14 3.54 -20.21
CA ALA A 77 -16.92 2.80 -21.45
C ALA A 77 -15.52 2.17 -21.55
N SER A 78 -14.51 2.83 -20.98
CA SER A 78 -13.13 2.32 -20.91
C SER A 78 -12.84 1.43 -19.69
N SER A 79 -13.83 1.19 -18.83
CA SER A 79 -13.62 0.41 -17.61
C SER A 79 -13.50 -1.09 -17.91
N ALA A 80 -12.73 -1.81 -17.11
CA ALA A 80 -12.55 -3.26 -17.27
C ALA A 80 -13.88 -4.04 -17.23
N HIS A 81 -14.89 -3.52 -16.51
CA HIS A 81 -16.19 -4.17 -16.38
C HIS A 81 -17.15 -3.86 -17.54
N ALA A 82 -16.81 -2.91 -18.42
CA ALA A 82 -17.63 -2.49 -19.55
C ALA A 82 -16.99 -2.83 -20.90
N ASP A 83 -15.66 -2.96 -20.94
CA ASP A 83 -14.91 -3.27 -22.15
C ASP A 83 -15.10 -4.75 -22.56
N PRO A 84 -15.64 -5.03 -23.76
CA PRO A 84 -15.86 -6.39 -24.26
C PRO A 84 -14.58 -7.17 -24.58
N LEU A 85 -13.41 -6.53 -24.57
CA LEU A 85 -12.10 -7.20 -24.70
C LEU A 85 -11.51 -7.59 -23.34
N VAL A 86 -12.11 -7.14 -22.25
CA VAL A 86 -11.65 -7.40 -20.88
C VAL A 86 -12.68 -8.18 -20.08
N GLY A 87 -13.92 -7.69 -19.99
CA GLY A 87 -15.00 -8.33 -19.25
C GLY A 87 -15.75 -9.36 -20.10
N ASP A 88 -15.04 -10.19 -20.85
CA ASP A 88 -15.62 -11.15 -21.80
C ASP A 88 -15.93 -12.52 -21.17
N GLU A 89 -15.62 -12.69 -19.89
CA GLU A 89 -15.95 -13.89 -19.14
C GLU A 89 -17.45 -14.16 -19.16
N THR A 90 -17.79 -15.43 -19.36
CA THR A 90 -19.17 -15.89 -19.51
C THR A 90 -19.71 -16.42 -18.19
N TYR A 91 -20.98 -16.12 -17.88
CA TYR A 91 -21.65 -16.67 -16.72
C TYR A 91 -21.87 -18.19 -16.86
N LYS A 92 -21.73 -18.94 -15.77
CA LYS A 92 -22.24 -20.32 -15.66
C LYS A 92 -23.77 -20.30 -15.85
N SER A 93 -24.33 -21.26 -16.59
CA SER A 93 -25.77 -21.31 -16.87
C SER A 93 -26.66 -21.27 -15.63
N ALA A 94 -26.28 -22.00 -14.56
CA ALA A 94 -27.03 -21.94 -13.30
C ALA A 94 -26.98 -20.55 -12.65
N SER A 95 -25.83 -19.88 -12.68
CA SER A 95 -25.66 -18.53 -12.15
C SER A 95 -26.39 -17.47 -12.99
N ALA A 96 -26.42 -17.63 -14.31
CA ALA A 96 -27.22 -16.80 -15.23
C ALA A 96 -28.72 -17.00 -14.96
N SER A 97 -29.17 -18.26 -14.88
CA SER A 97 -30.57 -18.61 -14.59
C SER A 97 -31.06 -18.03 -13.27
N LEU A 98 -30.24 -18.09 -12.21
CA LEU A 98 -30.56 -17.51 -10.90
C LEU A 98 -30.81 -16.00 -10.96
N ARG A 99 -30.12 -15.30 -11.86
CA ARG A 99 -30.23 -13.84 -12.08
C ARG A 99 -31.22 -13.49 -13.20
N GLU A 100 -31.86 -14.51 -13.77
CA GLU A 100 -32.68 -14.41 -14.98
C GLU A 100 -31.95 -13.72 -16.15
N PHE A 101 -30.67 -14.01 -16.30
CA PHE A 101 -29.86 -13.61 -17.43
C PHE A 101 -29.96 -14.68 -18.52
N PRO A 102 -29.97 -14.31 -19.81
CA PRO A 102 -29.84 -15.28 -20.90
C PRO A 102 -28.58 -16.13 -20.75
N ASP A 103 -28.65 -17.39 -21.15
CA ASP A 103 -27.46 -18.24 -21.22
C ASP A 103 -26.41 -17.64 -22.17
N GLY A 104 -25.13 -17.75 -21.79
CA GLY A 104 -24.03 -17.15 -22.54
C GLY A 104 -23.82 -15.66 -22.30
N THR A 105 -24.56 -15.03 -21.38
CA THR A 105 -24.32 -13.63 -20.99
C THR A 105 -22.89 -13.45 -20.49
N ARG A 106 -22.21 -12.42 -21.00
CA ARG A 106 -20.86 -12.01 -20.58
C ARG A 106 -20.91 -10.88 -19.56
N VAL A 107 -19.84 -10.70 -18.80
CA VAL A 107 -19.72 -9.65 -17.77
C VAL A 107 -20.01 -8.27 -18.36
N TRP A 108 -19.39 -7.89 -19.49
CA TRP A 108 -19.62 -6.58 -20.11
C TRP A 108 -21.09 -6.36 -20.56
N GLN A 109 -21.82 -7.43 -20.93
CA GLN A 109 -23.23 -7.36 -21.33
C GLN A 109 -24.15 -7.16 -20.12
N ALA A 110 -23.84 -7.85 -19.01
CA ALA A 110 -24.53 -7.65 -17.74
C ALA A 110 -24.27 -6.25 -17.16
N ALA A 111 -23.11 -5.65 -17.47
CA ALA A 111 -22.79 -4.25 -17.19
C ALA A 111 -23.07 -3.86 -15.72
N CYS A 112 -23.98 -2.92 -15.49
CA CYS A 112 -24.35 -2.45 -14.15
C CYS A 112 -24.93 -3.58 -13.26
N LEU A 113 -25.57 -4.59 -13.86
CA LEU A 113 -26.27 -5.67 -13.16
C LEU A 113 -25.33 -6.72 -12.54
N ASN A 114 -24.04 -6.69 -12.89
CA ASN A 114 -23.02 -7.48 -12.20
C ASN A 114 -22.97 -7.11 -10.71
N CYS A 115 -23.05 -5.81 -10.43
CA CYS A 115 -22.88 -5.27 -9.09
C CYS A 115 -24.19 -4.77 -8.48
N HIS A 116 -25.12 -4.26 -9.29
CA HIS A 116 -26.36 -3.67 -8.79
C HIS A 116 -27.57 -4.59 -9.02
N ASP A 117 -28.39 -4.72 -7.99
CA ASP A 117 -29.72 -5.32 -8.04
C ASP A 117 -30.76 -4.28 -7.59
N THR A 118 -31.66 -3.90 -8.51
CA THR A 118 -32.70 -2.91 -8.24
C THR A 118 -33.70 -3.38 -7.19
N HIS A 119 -33.76 -4.68 -6.92
CA HIS A 119 -34.54 -5.29 -5.84
C HIS A 119 -33.61 -6.08 -4.90
N THR A 120 -32.49 -5.46 -4.51
CA THR A 120 -31.47 -6.14 -3.70
C THR A 120 -32.01 -6.69 -2.38
N VAL A 121 -31.27 -7.65 -1.84
CA VAL A 121 -31.50 -8.27 -0.54
C VAL A 121 -31.51 -7.23 0.58
N GLN A 122 -32.37 -7.44 1.58
CA GLN A 122 -32.41 -6.62 2.78
C GLN A 122 -31.04 -6.60 3.49
N GLY A 123 -30.61 -5.42 3.92
CA GLY A 123 -29.31 -5.20 4.58
C GLY A 123 -28.20 -4.75 3.63
N SER A 124 -28.35 -4.99 2.32
CA SER A 124 -27.41 -4.47 1.32
C SER A 124 -27.51 -2.94 1.19
N ARG A 125 -26.36 -2.29 1.02
CA ARG A 125 -26.27 -0.85 0.73
C ARG A 125 -26.05 -0.62 -0.76
N ARG A 126 -26.42 0.57 -1.25
CA ARG A 126 -26.15 1.02 -2.64
C ARG A 126 -26.69 0.08 -3.72
N LEU A 127 -27.77 -0.65 -3.39
CA LEU A 127 -28.39 -1.65 -4.25
C LEU A 127 -27.42 -2.76 -4.68
N LEU A 128 -26.45 -3.12 -3.85
CA LEU A 128 -25.41 -4.08 -4.23
C LEU A 128 -25.93 -5.52 -4.21
N ARG A 129 -25.67 -6.27 -5.28
CA ARG A 129 -26.02 -7.69 -5.43
C ARG A 129 -25.14 -8.53 -4.50
N GLU A 130 -25.77 -9.41 -3.71
CA GLU A 130 -25.08 -10.22 -2.69
C GLU A 130 -24.24 -9.40 -1.68
N GLY A 131 -24.55 -8.10 -1.54
CA GLY A 131 -23.79 -7.12 -0.77
C GLY A 131 -24.02 -7.20 0.74
N THR A 132 -24.13 -8.41 1.28
CA THR A 132 -24.36 -8.68 2.71
C THR A 132 -23.49 -9.79 3.25
N ASP A 133 -23.27 -9.82 4.56
CA ASP A 133 -22.43 -10.83 5.24
C ASP A 133 -23.13 -12.20 5.46
N ALA A 134 -24.39 -12.34 5.05
CA ALA A 134 -25.15 -13.56 5.28
C ALA A 134 -24.58 -14.76 4.53
N THR A 135 -24.81 -15.94 5.13
CA THR A 135 -24.53 -17.22 4.48
C THR A 135 -25.32 -17.36 3.19
N GLY A 136 -24.67 -17.90 2.16
CA GLY A 136 -25.15 -17.90 0.79
C GLY A 136 -23.96 -17.63 -0.13
N GLY A 137 -24.23 -17.31 -1.39
CA GLY A 137 -23.17 -16.96 -2.32
C GLY A 137 -23.55 -17.09 -3.79
N PRO A 138 -22.54 -17.23 -4.67
CA PRO A 138 -22.67 -17.28 -6.13
C PRO A 138 -23.82 -18.16 -6.68
N SER A 139 -24.08 -19.29 -6.01
CA SER A 139 -25.06 -20.31 -6.41
C SER A 139 -26.32 -20.36 -5.53
N THR A 140 -26.36 -19.64 -4.40
CA THR A 140 -27.51 -19.61 -3.47
C THR A 140 -27.72 -18.18 -2.99
N PRO A 141 -28.84 -17.52 -3.31
CA PRO A 141 -29.05 -16.12 -2.93
C PRO A 141 -28.93 -15.90 -1.43
N LYS A 142 -28.29 -14.79 -1.04
CA LYS A 142 -28.34 -14.33 0.35
C LYS A 142 -29.74 -13.84 0.68
N LEU A 143 -30.19 -14.12 1.91
CA LEU A 143 -31.56 -13.83 2.39
C LEU A 143 -31.63 -12.72 3.45
N GLY A 144 -30.55 -11.99 3.67
CA GLY A 144 -30.46 -10.92 4.67
C GLY A 144 -29.00 -10.60 4.99
N GLY A 145 -28.73 -10.16 6.23
CA GLY A 145 -27.38 -9.90 6.74
C GLY A 145 -27.09 -8.42 6.96
N GLY A 146 -25.93 -8.13 7.55
CA GLY A 146 -25.33 -6.80 7.60
C GLY A 146 -24.67 -6.42 6.27
N PRO A 147 -24.39 -5.13 6.03
CA PRO A 147 -23.71 -4.68 4.80
C PRO A 147 -22.31 -5.29 4.62
N SER A 148 -21.99 -5.67 3.38
CA SER A 148 -20.70 -6.28 2.97
C SER A 148 -20.50 -6.08 1.46
N ILE A 149 -19.75 -5.04 1.07
CA ILE A 149 -19.51 -4.71 -0.35
C ILE A 149 -18.66 -5.76 -1.05
N GLU A 150 -17.71 -6.35 -0.34
CA GLU A 150 -16.82 -7.40 -0.80
C GLU A 150 -17.59 -8.65 -1.24
N GLY A 151 -18.75 -8.92 -0.62
CA GLY A 151 -19.66 -9.98 -1.03
C GLY A 151 -20.09 -9.86 -2.51
N THR A 152 -20.24 -8.64 -3.03
CA THR A 152 -20.53 -8.40 -4.44
C THR A 152 -19.34 -8.74 -5.33
N CYS A 153 -18.13 -8.33 -4.94
CA CYS A 153 -16.89 -8.55 -5.68
C CYS A 153 -16.53 -10.04 -5.74
N TYR A 154 -16.70 -10.76 -4.63
CA TYR A 154 -16.39 -12.18 -4.48
C TYR A 154 -17.27 -13.10 -5.33
N GLN A 155 -18.33 -12.59 -5.96
CA GLN A 155 -19.09 -13.38 -6.92
C GLN A 155 -18.21 -13.82 -8.11
N CYS A 156 -17.25 -12.99 -8.50
CA CYS A 156 -16.34 -13.25 -9.62
C CYS A 156 -14.89 -13.38 -9.16
N HIS A 157 -14.44 -12.53 -8.22
CA HIS A 157 -13.07 -12.47 -7.74
C HIS A 157 -12.76 -13.50 -6.65
N THR A 158 -13.00 -14.76 -6.99
CA THR A 158 -12.77 -15.93 -6.15
C THR A 158 -12.20 -17.09 -7.00
N THR A 159 -12.04 -18.27 -6.42
CA THR A 159 -11.64 -19.49 -7.14
C THR A 159 -12.61 -19.85 -8.27
N ALA A 160 -12.13 -20.56 -9.28
CA ALA A 160 -12.96 -21.03 -10.41
C ALA A 160 -14.16 -21.90 -9.96
N ALA A 161 -13.97 -22.67 -8.88
CA ALA A 161 -15.03 -23.52 -8.32
C ALA A 161 -16.18 -22.68 -7.76
N GLU A 162 -15.87 -21.64 -6.99
CA GLU A 162 -16.86 -20.78 -6.34
C GLU A 162 -17.47 -19.72 -7.27
N SER A 163 -16.72 -19.23 -8.25
CA SER A 163 -17.12 -18.10 -9.10
C SER A 163 -18.42 -18.35 -9.87
N ILE A 164 -19.17 -17.29 -10.16
CA ILE A 164 -20.32 -17.32 -11.08
C ILE A 164 -19.93 -17.48 -12.55
N LEU A 165 -18.65 -17.33 -12.87
CA LEU A 165 -18.10 -17.33 -14.23
C LEU A 165 -17.57 -18.72 -14.61
N THR A 166 -17.65 -19.06 -15.90
CA THR A 166 -17.12 -20.34 -16.43
C THR A 166 -15.60 -20.38 -16.47
N ASP A 167 -14.95 -19.24 -16.67
CA ASP A 167 -13.50 -19.08 -16.61
C ASP A 167 -13.15 -17.85 -15.76
N VAL A 168 -12.07 -17.94 -14.98
CA VAL A 168 -11.52 -16.87 -14.13
C VAL A 168 -10.02 -16.68 -14.35
N ASN A 169 -9.46 -17.21 -15.44
CA ASN A 169 -8.04 -17.10 -15.78
C ASN A 169 -7.54 -15.66 -15.92
N GLN A 170 -8.41 -14.66 -16.05
CA GLN A 170 -8.02 -13.25 -16.10
C GLN A 170 -8.67 -12.41 -15.00
N VAL A 171 -9.33 -13.08 -14.04
CA VAL A 171 -10.04 -12.48 -12.92
C VAL A 171 -9.23 -12.76 -11.65
N PRO A 172 -8.58 -11.74 -11.05
CA PRO A 172 -7.78 -11.96 -9.85
C PRO A 172 -8.62 -12.51 -8.69
N ASN A 173 -8.15 -13.57 -8.05
CA ASN A 173 -8.79 -14.17 -6.88
C ASN A 173 -8.37 -13.40 -5.61
N ILE A 174 -9.09 -12.33 -5.31
CA ILE A 174 -8.83 -11.51 -4.11
C ILE A 174 -9.43 -12.14 -2.84
N LYS A 175 -10.51 -12.94 -2.97
CA LYS A 175 -11.18 -13.53 -1.81
C LYS A 175 -10.24 -14.42 -0.99
N THR A 176 -9.38 -15.19 -1.64
CA THR A 176 -8.41 -16.04 -0.93
C THR A 176 -7.44 -15.21 -0.10
N ASP A 177 -6.95 -14.08 -0.62
CA ASP A 177 -6.03 -13.20 0.12
C ASP A 177 -6.71 -12.58 1.35
N PHE A 178 -7.95 -12.13 1.21
CA PHE A 178 -8.72 -11.57 2.33
C PHE A 178 -9.12 -12.60 3.40
N ASN A 179 -8.95 -13.90 3.12
CA ASN A 179 -9.13 -14.98 4.10
C ASN A 179 -7.81 -15.41 4.77
N LEU A 180 -6.68 -14.76 4.44
CA LEU A 180 -5.40 -15.03 5.11
C LEU A 180 -5.38 -14.46 6.53
N ALA A 181 -4.42 -14.90 7.34
CA ALA A 181 -4.33 -14.48 8.75
C ALA A 181 -4.02 -12.98 8.92
N ARG A 182 -3.40 -12.36 7.91
CA ARG A 182 -3.19 -10.92 7.84
C ARG A 182 -3.91 -10.39 6.63
N HIS A 183 -4.79 -9.41 6.82
CA HIS A 183 -5.59 -8.83 5.74
C HIS A 183 -6.10 -7.44 6.13
N MET A 184 -6.54 -6.67 5.14
CA MET A 184 -7.20 -5.40 5.41
C MET A 184 -8.60 -5.65 6.00
N PRO A 185 -9.05 -4.85 6.97
CA PRO A 185 -10.29 -5.09 7.71
C PRO A 185 -11.52 -4.64 6.91
N ILE A 186 -11.86 -5.41 5.86
CA ILE A 186 -12.99 -5.12 4.97
C ILE A 186 -14.31 -5.71 5.46
N ALA A 187 -14.28 -6.77 6.27
CA ALA A 187 -15.49 -7.30 6.85
C ALA A 187 -15.92 -6.45 8.04
N SER A 188 -17.24 -6.27 8.21
CA SER A 188 -17.81 -5.56 9.38
C SER A 188 -17.27 -6.07 10.72
N GLY A 189 -17.04 -7.40 10.84
CA GLY A 189 -16.48 -8.01 12.06
C GLY A 189 -14.99 -7.73 12.30
N ASP A 190 -14.24 -7.32 11.27
CA ASP A 190 -12.84 -6.91 11.40
C ASP A 190 -12.70 -5.43 11.76
N GLN A 191 -13.74 -4.63 11.53
CA GLN A 191 -13.75 -3.20 11.82
C GLN A 191 -14.12 -2.94 13.28
N LEU A 192 -13.50 -1.95 13.91
CA LEU A 192 -13.77 -1.60 15.32
C LEU A 192 -15.23 -1.22 15.57
N ALA A 193 -15.90 -0.63 14.58
CA ALA A 193 -17.33 -0.31 14.66
C ALA A 193 -18.24 -1.54 14.65
N GLY A 194 -17.74 -2.72 14.26
CA GLY A 194 -18.54 -3.93 14.09
C GLY A 194 -19.55 -3.87 12.93
N THR A 195 -19.46 -2.85 12.07
CA THR A 195 -20.38 -2.59 10.97
C THR A 195 -19.71 -1.71 9.91
N GLU A 196 -20.11 -1.84 8.65
CA GLU A 196 -19.65 -0.97 7.55
C GLU A 196 -20.01 0.50 7.83
N ILE A 197 -19.01 1.31 8.16
CA ILE A 197 -19.16 2.76 8.31
C ILE A 197 -18.84 3.56 7.03
N HIS A 198 -18.29 2.89 6.01
CA HIS A 198 -17.93 3.50 4.73
C HIS A 198 -19.11 4.24 4.10
N ASP A 199 -18.92 5.48 3.65
CA ASP A 199 -19.96 6.24 2.96
C ASP A 199 -19.47 7.00 1.72
N ILE A 200 -20.12 6.72 0.59
CA ILE A 200 -19.72 7.21 -0.74
C ILE A 200 -20.56 8.44 -1.08
N ASN A 201 -19.92 9.61 -1.13
CA ASN A 201 -20.64 10.88 -1.30
C ASN A 201 -20.81 11.31 -2.76
N ASN A 202 -20.01 10.79 -3.69
CA ASN A 202 -20.03 11.20 -5.09
C ASN A 202 -19.43 10.14 -6.03
N ALA A 203 -19.32 10.48 -7.32
CA ALA A 203 -18.79 9.58 -8.35
C ALA A 203 -17.29 9.23 -8.19
N ASP A 204 -16.54 10.04 -7.42
CA ASP A 204 -15.12 9.80 -7.10
C ASP A 204 -14.94 8.92 -5.86
N PHE A 205 -16.05 8.51 -5.25
CA PHE A 205 -16.09 7.73 -4.02
C PHE A 205 -15.43 8.45 -2.83
N LEU A 206 -15.53 9.78 -2.83
CA LEU A 206 -15.04 10.59 -1.72
C LEU A 206 -15.79 10.30 -0.43
N GLU A 207 -15.03 10.25 0.65
CA GLU A 207 -15.50 10.12 2.02
C GLU A 207 -14.86 11.18 2.91
N THR A 208 -15.55 11.55 4.00
CA THR A 208 -15.04 12.54 4.95
C THR A 208 -13.94 11.96 5.85
N GLN A 209 -12.98 12.79 6.26
CA GLN A 209 -11.94 12.36 7.22
C GLN A 209 -12.53 11.83 8.55
N SER A 210 -13.71 12.32 8.95
CA SER A 210 -14.39 11.86 10.16
C SER A 210 -14.75 10.37 10.08
N LEU A 211 -15.19 9.90 8.92
CA LEU A 211 -15.54 8.50 8.69
C LEU A 211 -14.31 7.62 8.40
N LEU A 212 -13.20 8.21 7.94
CA LEU A 212 -11.92 7.46 7.80
C LEU A 212 -11.24 7.15 9.14
N GLY A 213 -11.65 7.81 10.23
CA GLY A 213 -11.09 7.61 11.58
C GLY A 213 -10.59 8.86 12.29
N ARG A 214 -10.66 10.05 11.67
CA ARG A 214 -10.02 11.26 12.21
C ARG A 214 -10.72 11.80 13.44
N ALA A 215 -12.05 11.72 13.48
CA ALA A 215 -12.83 12.12 14.64
C ALA A 215 -12.81 11.05 15.74
N THR A 216 -12.81 9.77 15.35
CA THR A 216 -12.76 8.62 16.26
C THR A 216 -12.15 7.43 15.55
N LEU A 217 -11.21 6.75 16.23
CA LEU A 217 -10.56 5.56 15.67
C LEU A 217 -11.53 4.39 15.46
N ASN A 218 -12.70 4.38 16.12
CA ASN A 218 -13.74 3.37 15.87
C ASN A 218 -14.23 3.35 14.43
N ASN A 219 -14.16 4.49 13.73
CA ASN A 219 -14.57 4.58 12.33
C ASN A 219 -13.50 4.06 11.36
N ARG A 220 -12.32 3.64 11.85
CA ARG A 220 -11.29 3.12 10.95
C ARG A 220 -11.78 1.83 10.28
N HIS A 221 -11.71 1.85 8.96
CA HIS A 221 -12.10 0.76 8.09
C HIS A 221 -11.23 0.75 6.83
N ALA A 222 -11.44 -0.26 6.00
CA ALA A 222 -11.05 -0.27 4.60
C ALA A 222 -12.17 -0.97 3.83
N GLU A 223 -12.49 -0.53 2.63
CA GLU A 223 -13.39 -1.21 1.71
C GLU A 223 -12.74 -1.39 0.34
N CYS A 224 -13.28 -2.27 -0.51
CA CYS A 224 -12.81 -2.40 -1.89
C CYS A 224 -12.84 -1.04 -2.63
N THR A 225 -13.84 -0.21 -2.31
CA THR A 225 -14.05 1.11 -2.90
C THR A 225 -13.18 2.22 -2.33
N ASP A 226 -12.42 1.95 -1.26
CA ASP A 226 -11.38 2.86 -0.80
C ASP A 226 -10.17 2.89 -1.74
N CYS A 227 -9.92 1.80 -2.45
CA CYS A 227 -8.79 1.66 -3.36
C CYS A 227 -9.22 1.65 -4.83
N HIS A 228 -10.40 1.11 -5.12
CA HIS A 228 -10.86 0.88 -6.49
C HIS A 228 -12.13 1.67 -6.82
N ASN A 229 -12.17 2.24 -8.02
CA ASN A 229 -13.41 2.76 -8.58
C ASN A 229 -13.90 1.78 -9.68
N PRO A 230 -14.86 0.88 -9.40
CA PRO A 230 -15.31 -0.14 -10.34
C PRO A 230 -16.01 0.44 -11.58
N HIS A 231 -16.36 1.73 -11.56
CA HIS A 231 -16.89 2.43 -12.73
C HIS A 231 -15.81 2.98 -13.66
N ARG A 232 -14.53 2.99 -13.26
CA ARG A 232 -13.46 3.71 -13.98
C ARG A 232 -12.16 2.93 -14.12
N LEU A 233 -11.91 1.97 -13.22
CA LEU A 233 -10.72 1.12 -13.27
C LEU A 233 -10.63 0.40 -14.62
N MET A 234 -9.42 0.12 -15.06
CA MET A 234 -9.16 -0.55 -16.33
C MET A 234 -7.95 -1.47 -16.22
N ARG A 235 -7.82 -2.41 -17.16
CA ARG A 235 -6.61 -3.22 -17.31
C ARG A 235 -5.55 -2.47 -18.09
N ASN A 236 -4.63 -1.85 -17.37
CA ASN A 236 -3.44 -1.24 -17.93
C ASN A 236 -2.38 -1.04 -16.84
N GLN A 237 -1.10 -1.11 -17.22
CA GLN A 237 -0.01 -0.83 -16.28
C GLN A 237 -0.01 0.60 -15.72
N ARG A 238 -0.70 1.55 -16.37
CA ARG A 238 -0.82 2.94 -15.93
C ARG A 238 -2.28 3.40 -15.92
N PHE A 239 -2.63 4.23 -14.94
CA PHE A 239 -3.98 4.77 -14.77
C PHE A 239 -4.48 5.58 -15.98
N ASN A 240 -3.58 6.09 -16.82
CA ASN A 240 -3.91 6.92 -17.99
C ASN A 240 -3.89 6.16 -19.32
N GLY A 241 -3.74 4.83 -19.30
CA GLY A 241 -3.84 3.98 -20.49
C GLY A 241 -2.60 3.97 -21.36
N THR A 242 -1.51 4.63 -20.94
CA THR A 242 -0.26 4.68 -21.71
C THR A 242 0.75 3.61 -21.31
N GLY A 243 0.35 2.61 -20.52
CA GLY A 243 1.16 1.44 -20.19
C GLY A 243 1.36 0.54 -21.40
N GLY A 244 2.41 -0.30 -21.35
CA GLY A 244 2.80 -1.16 -22.47
C GLY A 244 1.95 -2.42 -22.65
N SER A 245 1.13 -2.77 -21.65
CA SER A 245 0.29 -3.97 -21.66
C SER A 245 -1.05 -3.79 -20.92
N LEU A 246 -1.98 -4.72 -21.19
CA LEU A 246 -3.32 -4.82 -20.57
C LEU A 246 -3.29 -5.61 -19.24
N GLU A 247 -2.24 -5.40 -18.44
CA GLU A 247 -2.17 -6.00 -17.11
C GLU A 247 -3.05 -5.26 -16.11
N ALA A 248 -3.59 -5.98 -15.12
CA ALA A 248 -4.39 -5.38 -14.05
C ALA A 248 -3.53 -4.68 -12.97
N THR A 249 -2.21 -4.56 -13.19
CA THR A 249 -1.21 -4.14 -12.20
C THR A 249 -0.10 -3.34 -12.89
N HIS A 250 0.74 -2.64 -12.12
CA HIS A 250 1.89 -1.91 -12.67
C HIS A 250 2.94 -2.83 -13.30
N ASP A 251 3.86 -2.25 -14.06
CA ASP A 251 4.97 -2.97 -14.68
C ASP A 251 5.98 -3.47 -13.61
N PRO A 252 6.19 -4.80 -13.46
CA PRO A 252 7.18 -5.35 -12.54
C PRO A 252 8.62 -5.11 -12.98
N ASP A 253 8.88 -4.80 -14.26
CA ASP A 253 10.23 -4.62 -14.81
C ASP A 253 10.63 -3.14 -14.90
N GLN A 254 9.65 -2.22 -14.77
CA GLN A 254 9.89 -0.78 -14.74
C GLN A 254 9.41 -0.17 -13.42
N PRO A 255 10.24 -0.22 -12.37
CA PRO A 255 9.90 0.38 -11.08
C PRO A 255 9.56 1.85 -11.20
N SER A 256 8.49 2.22 -10.51
CA SER A 256 7.95 3.55 -10.50
C SER A 256 7.02 3.68 -9.27
N ASN A 257 6.33 4.80 -9.14
CA ASN A 257 5.23 4.97 -8.21
C ASN A 257 3.92 5.42 -8.90
N ILE A 258 3.89 5.48 -10.24
CA ILE A 258 2.74 5.84 -11.07
C ILE A 258 1.59 4.84 -10.87
N ALA A 259 0.42 5.33 -10.46
CA ALA A 259 -0.75 4.47 -10.25
C ALA A 259 -1.08 3.61 -11.49
N SER A 260 -1.48 2.35 -11.27
CA SER A 260 -1.92 1.44 -12.32
C SER A 260 -3.38 1.72 -12.75
N GLY A 261 -3.82 1.08 -13.84
CA GLY A 261 -5.20 1.11 -14.31
C GLY A 261 -6.22 0.64 -13.26
N ALA A 262 -5.84 -0.29 -12.39
CA ALA A 262 -6.71 -0.79 -11.33
C ALA A 262 -7.07 0.28 -10.28
N LEU A 263 -6.25 1.33 -10.17
CA LEU A 263 -6.41 2.43 -9.22
C LEU A 263 -7.01 3.69 -9.89
N ARG A 264 -7.34 3.61 -11.19
CA ARG A 264 -7.85 4.77 -11.95
C ARG A 264 -9.17 5.27 -11.37
N GLY A 265 -9.26 6.58 -11.17
CA GLY A 265 -10.52 7.26 -10.85
C GLY A 265 -10.98 7.12 -9.42
N THR A 266 -10.20 6.49 -8.53
CA THR A 266 -10.36 6.60 -7.08
C THR A 266 -9.82 7.95 -6.57
N PHE A 267 -9.92 8.20 -5.27
CA PHE A 267 -9.33 9.36 -4.62
C PHE A 267 -8.17 8.99 -3.70
N GLY A 268 -7.30 9.97 -3.46
CA GLY A 268 -6.15 9.87 -2.58
C GLY A 268 -5.74 11.23 -2.05
N VAL A 269 -4.57 11.32 -1.43
CA VAL A 269 -4.05 12.54 -0.83
C VAL A 269 -2.57 12.72 -1.12
N GLU A 270 -2.18 13.94 -1.42
CA GLU A 270 -0.78 14.35 -1.53
C GLU A 270 -0.40 15.20 -0.29
N PRO A 271 0.54 14.76 0.54
CA PRO A 271 0.97 15.54 1.70
C PRO A 271 1.66 16.85 1.30
N ILE A 272 1.42 17.92 2.06
CA ILE A 272 2.11 19.20 1.95
C ILE A 272 3.03 19.36 3.17
N TYR A 273 4.32 19.60 2.93
CA TYR A 273 5.31 19.74 3.99
C TYR A 273 5.75 21.19 4.17
N GLY A 274 5.68 21.70 5.40
CA GLY A 274 6.26 23.00 5.78
C GLY A 274 7.71 22.90 6.30
N SER A 275 8.22 21.69 6.54
CA SER A 275 9.56 21.44 7.07
C SER A 275 10.11 20.11 6.56
N ALA A 276 11.43 20.01 6.38
CA ALA A 276 12.14 18.76 6.03
C ALA A 276 12.46 17.87 7.25
N SER A 277 12.14 18.32 8.46
CA SER A 277 12.43 17.59 9.70
C SER A 277 11.61 16.30 9.80
N PHE A 278 12.28 15.20 10.17
CA PHE A 278 11.64 13.92 10.48
C PHE A 278 10.60 14.01 11.61
N PHE A 279 10.74 15.02 12.48
CA PHE A 279 9.90 15.19 13.66
C PHE A 279 8.69 16.08 13.43
N ILE A 280 8.50 16.61 12.21
CA ILE A 280 7.38 17.52 11.91
C ILE A 280 6.39 16.80 10.99
N LEU A 281 5.11 16.81 11.39
CA LEU A 281 4.02 16.25 10.59
C LEU A 281 3.81 17.09 9.31
N PRO A 282 3.17 16.51 8.27
CA PRO A 282 2.66 17.29 7.16
C PRO A 282 1.82 18.48 7.64
N SER A 283 2.01 19.64 7.00
CA SER A 283 1.25 20.86 7.30
C SER A 283 -0.18 20.82 6.75
N GLY A 284 -0.47 19.86 5.87
CA GLY A 284 -1.77 19.67 5.25
C GLY A 284 -1.71 18.62 4.15
N TYR A 285 -2.82 18.45 3.44
CA TYR A 285 -2.96 17.47 2.37
C TYR A 285 -3.77 18.07 1.22
N GLN A 286 -3.37 17.79 -0.01
CA GLN A 286 -4.21 18.04 -1.18
C GLN A 286 -5.00 16.76 -1.50
N VAL A 287 -6.32 16.86 -1.51
CA VAL A 287 -7.17 15.77 -2.00
C VAL A 287 -6.98 15.64 -3.51
N LYS A 288 -6.76 14.40 -3.97
CA LYS A 288 -6.63 14.01 -5.36
C LYS A 288 -7.87 13.20 -5.74
N SER A 289 -8.70 13.65 -6.68
CA SER A 289 -9.92 12.94 -7.10
C SER A 289 -10.26 13.20 -8.57
N GLY A 290 -11.24 12.47 -9.09
CA GLY A 290 -11.65 12.54 -10.49
C GLY A 290 -10.87 11.58 -11.40
N ASP A 291 -11.06 11.74 -12.70
CA ASP A 291 -10.40 10.93 -13.73
C ASP A 291 -9.82 11.86 -14.80
N GLY A 292 -8.50 11.78 -15.00
CA GLY A 292 -7.81 12.54 -16.04
C GLY A 292 -8.07 12.02 -17.46
N GLY A 293 -8.59 10.79 -17.58
CA GLY A 293 -8.82 10.14 -18.86
C GLY A 293 -7.56 9.53 -19.48
N ILE A 294 -7.70 9.06 -20.73
CA ILE A 294 -6.60 8.46 -21.50
C ILE A 294 -5.59 9.54 -21.89
N GLY A 295 -4.30 9.26 -21.73
CA GLY A 295 -3.21 10.19 -22.02
C GLY A 295 -3.03 11.30 -20.98
N ALA A 296 -3.74 11.22 -19.86
CA ALA A 296 -3.64 12.15 -18.74
C ALA A 296 -2.20 12.33 -18.24
N SER A 297 -1.91 13.54 -17.73
CA SER A 297 -0.62 13.89 -17.14
C SER A 297 -0.31 13.04 -15.90
N THR A 298 0.92 12.55 -15.81
CA THR A 298 1.45 11.85 -14.63
C THR A 298 2.08 12.80 -13.61
N ALA A 299 1.91 14.12 -13.75
CA ALA A 299 2.44 15.08 -12.79
C ALA A 299 1.79 14.91 -11.41
N VAL A 300 2.59 15.01 -10.34
CA VAL A 300 2.11 14.84 -8.95
C VAL A 300 1.10 15.94 -8.53
N ASN A 301 1.17 17.10 -9.19
CA ASN A 301 0.27 18.23 -8.94
C ASN A 301 -1.06 18.15 -9.71
N SER A 302 -1.29 17.12 -10.51
CA SER A 302 -2.60 16.86 -11.13
C SER A 302 -3.71 16.78 -10.07
N ALA A 303 -4.95 17.07 -10.49
CA ALA A 303 -6.11 17.06 -9.60
C ALA A 303 -6.56 15.64 -9.20
N TYR A 304 -6.22 14.63 -9.99
CA TYR A 304 -6.54 13.22 -9.79
C TYR A 304 -5.34 12.44 -9.25
N VAL A 305 -5.60 11.22 -8.78
CA VAL A 305 -4.55 10.30 -8.33
C VAL A 305 -3.62 9.98 -9.49
N THR A 306 -2.32 10.19 -9.28
CA THR A 306 -1.28 9.82 -10.24
C THR A 306 -0.26 8.85 -9.65
N ARG A 307 -0.35 8.55 -8.34
CA ARG A 307 0.60 7.70 -7.62
C ARG A 307 -0.12 6.72 -6.71
N GLU A 308 0.42 5.50 -6.58
CA GLU A 308 -0.14 4.49 -5.67
C GLU A 308 -0.15 4.97 -4.22
N TYR A 309 0.95 5.59 -3.76
CA TYR A 309 1.07 6.03 -2.37
C TYR A 309 0.00 7.05 -1.97
N GLN A 310 -0.54 7.84 -2.91
CA GLN A 310 -1.57 8.83 -2.61
C GLN A 310 -2.83 8.15 -2.05
N ILE A 311 -3.11 6.93 -2.48
CA ILE A 311 -4.24 6.14 -1.98
C ILE A 311 -3.90 5.57 -0.61
N CYS A 312 -2.71 5.01 -0.42
CA CYS A 312 -2.28 4.46 0.87
C CYS A 312 -2.23 5.53 1.97
N LEU A 313 -1.70 6.72 1.66
CA LEU A 313 -1.59 7.82 2.61
C LEU A 313 -2.94 8.38 3.03
N LYS A 314 -4.04 8.09 2.32
CA LYS A 314 -5.39 8.39 2.80
C LYS A 314 -5.62 7.80 4.18
N CYS A 315 -5.25 6.53 4.39
CA CYS A 315 -5.56 5.80 5.63
C CYS A 315 -4.34 5.64 6.56
N HIS A 316 -3.13 5.67 6.01
CA HIS A 316 -1.88 5.43 6.74
C HIS A 316 -1.16 6.70 7.19
N SER A 317 -1.83 7.84 7.19
CA SER A 317 -1.28 9.12 7.65
C SER A 317 -2.24 9.87 8.56
N ASP A 318 -1.77 10.99 9.13
CA ASP A 318 -2.60 11.93 9.90
C ASP A 318 -3.66 12.65 9.05
N TYR A 319 -3.86 12.26 7.79
CA TYR A 319 -5.09 12.56 7.07
C TYR A 319 -6.31 11.85 7.70
N ALA A 320 -6.20 10.57 8.06
CA ALA A 320 -7.30 9.74 8.56
C ALA A 320 -7.33 9.53 10.08
N TYR A 321 -6.35 10.02 10.83
CA TYR A 321 -6.35 9.98 12.29
C TYR A 321 -5.69 11.21 12.88
N ILE A 322 -5.99 11.53 14.14
CA ILE A 322 -5.26 12.58 14.85
C ILE A 322 -3.90 12.03 15.27
N ASP A 323 -2.83 12.70 14.86
CA ASP A 323 -1.48 12.43 15.33
C ASP A 323 -0.99 13.59 16.19
N ASN A 324 -0.94 13.40 17.50
CA ASN A 324 -0.39 14.38 18.45
C ASN A 324 1.15 14.44 18.44
N ASN A 325 1.79 13.69 17.52
CA ASN A 325 3.23 13.55 17.35
C ASN A 325 3.97 13.03 18.61
N ALA A 326 3.25 12.41 19.55
CA ALA A 326 3.84 11.79 20.73
C ALA A 326 4.43 10.40 20.41
N TYR A 327 5.45 10.00 21.15
CA TYR A 327 6.20 8.75 20.97
C TYR A 327 6.60 8.12 22.32
N PRO A 328 6.70 6.77 22.39
CA PRO A 328 6.35 5.83 21.33
C PRO A 328 4.83 5.68 21.14
N THR A 329 4.05 6.01 22.17
CA THR A 329 2.59 5.97 22.17
C THR A 329 2.02 7.38 22.12
N GLY A 330 1.00 7.57 21.29
CA GLY A 330 0.25 8.80 21.15
C GLY A 330 -1.20 8.52 20.76
N THR A 331 -1.76 9.35 19.90
CA THR A 331 -3.16 9.22 19.42
C THR A 331 -3.28 8.40 18.13
N ARG A 332 -2.21 7.73 17.71
CA ARG A 332 -2.20 6.91 16.49
C ARG A 332 -3.00 5.62 16.69
N PRO A 333 -3.40 4.93 15.60
CA PRO A 333 -4.07 3.64 15.72
C PRO A 333 -3.14 2.57 16.30
N ASN A 334 -3.65 1.72 17.19
CA ASN A 334 -2.86 0.62 17.73
C ASN A 334 -2.83 -0.56 16.75
N LEU A 335 -1.83 -1.41 16.92
CA LEU A 335 -1.84 -2.75 16.35
C LEU A 335 -2.93 -3.59 17.03
N GLY A 336 -3.40 -4.63 16.38
CA GLY A 336 -4.43 -5.54 16.90
C GLY A 336 -5.84 -4.95 17.05
N ASP A 337 -6.02 -3.64 16.87
CA ASP A 337 -7.33 -2.98 16.99
C ASP A 337 -8.33 -3.49 15.92
N SER A 338 -7.85 -3.81 14.71
CA SER A 338 -8.68 -4.37 13.64
C SER A 338 -8.48 -5.87 13.48
N GLY A 339 -9.54 -6.59 13.14
CA GLY A 339 -9.46 -7.99 12.69
C GLY A 339 -8.57 -8.14 11.47
N GLY A 340 -7.87 -9.27 11.36
CA GLY A 340 -6.82 -9.46 10.34
C GLY A 340 -5.57 -8.61 10.54
N GLY A 341 -5.55 -7.70 11.52
CA GLY A 341 -4.41 -6.85 11.82
C GLY A 341 -3.20 -7.62 12.35
N THR A 342 -2.05 -6.96 12.33
CA THR A 342 -0.86 -7.47 13.03
C THR A 342 -1.04 -7.32 14.53
N SER A 343 -0.64 -8.33 15.29
CA SER A 343 -0.75 -8.33 16.75
C SER A 343 0.10 -7.22 17.39
N PRO A 344 -0.32 -6.63 18.52
CA PRO A 344 0.52 -5.73 19.30
C PRO A 344 1.81 -6.40 19.75
N GLY A 345 2.90 -5.64 19.86
CA GLY A 345 4.21 -6.13 20.26
C GLY A 345 5.01 -6.83 19.14
N THR A 346 4.44 -7.05 17.95
CA THR A 346 5.22 -7.54 16.81
C THR A 346 6.33 -6.53 16.48
N ASN A 347 7.59 -6.97 16.50
CA ASN A 347 8.77 -6.12 16.37
C ASN A 347 8.82 -4.95 17.39
N ASP A 348 8.31 -5.19 18.61
CA ASP A 348 8.22 -4.19 19.68
C ASP A 348 7.37 -2.97 19.31
N LEU A 349 6.44 -3.14 18.35
CA LEU A 349 5.52 -2.11 17.87
C LEU A 349 4.13 -2.30 18.50
N ASP A 350 3.63 -1.26 19.18
CA ASP A 350 2.26 -1.25 19.72
C ASP A 350 1.31 -0.34 18.94
N GLN A 351 1.84 0.72 18.30
CA GLN A 351 1.08 1.66 17.48
C GLN A 351 1.66 1.77 16.07
N PHE A 352 0.80 1.91 15.07
CA PHE A 352 1.23 2.24 13.72
C PHE A 352 1.92 3.61 13.70
N THR A 353 2.93 3.75 12.85
CA THR A 353 3.58 5.04 12.60
C THR A 353 2.87 5.83 11.51
N ASN A 354 3.26 7.10 11.37
CA ASN A 354 2.74 7.99 10.34
C ASN A 354 3.56 7.91 9.06
N GLN A 355 2.95 7.31 8.03
CA GLN A 355 3.66 7.00 6.79
C GLN A 355 3.95 8.23 5.94
N ALA A 356 3.08 9.24 5.94
CA ALA A 356 3.35 10.49 5.24
C ALA A 356 4.59 11.16 5.83
N ARG A 357 4.67 11.23 7.16
CA ARG A 357 5.85 11.78 7.83
C ARG A 357 7.12 10.99 7.48
N GLU A 358 7.06 9.65 7.53
CA GLU A 358 8.23 8.79 7.32
C GLU A 358 8.75 8.77 5.89
N PHE A 359 7.87 8.72 4.89
CA PHE A 359 8.28 8.66 3.49
C PHE A 359 8.72 9.99 2.90
N GLN A 360 8.61 11.10 3.65
CA GLN A 360 9.00 12.42 3.18
C GLN A 360 10.38 12.38 2.52
N ALA A 361 10.44 12.89 1.28
CA ALA A 361 11.63 12.90 0.42
C ALA A 361 12.05 14.34 0.06
N PRO A 362 12.61 15.12 1.02
CA PRO A 362 12.99 16.51 0.77
C PRO A 362 14.05 16.61 -0.32
N MET A 363 13.85 17.54 -1.27
CA MET A 363 14.82 17.82 -2.34
C MET A 363 16.23 18.08 -1.81
N SER A 364 16.36 18.83 -0.72
CA SER A 364 17.64 19.19 -0.09
C SER A 364 18.40 18.01 0.52
N HIS A 365 17.75 16.85 0.70
CA HIS A 365 18.35 15.66 1.30
C HIS A 365 18.67 14.56 0.26
N ARG A 366 18.39 14.81 -1.03
CA ARG A 366 18.72 13.90 -2.13
C ARG A 366 20.22 13.81 -2.38
N GLY A 367 20.62 12.71 -3.01
CA GLY A 367 22.02 12.44 -3.29
C GLY A 367 22.77 12.13 -2.00
N GLU A 368 24.03 12.52 -1.95
CA GLU A 368 24.93 12.20 -0.85
C GLU A 368 25.67 13.43 -0.35
N GLY A 369 25.98 13.40 0.95
CA GLY A 369 27.01 14.23 1.53
C GLY A 369 27.39 13.73 2.93
N THR A 370 28.08 14.59 3.67
CA THR A 370 28.57 14.33 5.03
C THR A 370 27.76 15.08 6.08
N ALA A 371 27.76 14.57 7.31
CA ALA A 371 27.40 15.30 8.51
C ALA A 371 28.45 15.01 9.60
N ALA A 372 29.03 16.06 10.19
CA ALA A 372 30.04 15.96 11.24
C ALA A 372 29.42 16.10 12.63
N GLY A 373 29.89 15.29 13.59
CA GLY A 373 29.56 15.38 15.01
C GLY A 373 28.31 14.61 15.41
N SER A 374 28.37 13.88 16.54
CA SER A 374 27.22 13.18 17.14
C SER A 374 26.31 14.14 17.92
N GLY A 375 24.97 14.03 17.77
CA GLY A 375 23.98 14.74 18.60
C GLY A 375 23.06 15.74 17.86
N ALA A 376 22.61 16.80 18.53
CA ALA A 376 21.57 17.72 18.04
C ALA A 376 21.90 18.45 16.72
N ALA A 377 23.18 18.51 16.32
CA ALA A 377 23.60 19.07 15.03
C ALA A 377 22.99 18.35 13.80
N PHE A 378 22.50 17.11 13.97
CA PHE A 378 21.88 16.30 12.93
C PHE A 378 20.48 16.75 12.49
N THR A 379 19.83 17.68 13.19
CA THR A 379 18.44 18.08 12.89
C THR A 379 18.30 18.89 11.60
N THR A 380 19.40 19.40 11.03
CA THR A 380 19.36 20.35 9.91
C THR A 380 19.49 19.67 8.54
N ASN A 381 20.41 18.71 8.38
CA ASN A 381 20.55 17.86 7.18
C ASN A 381 21.55 16.71 7.42
N ASN A 382 21.08 15.55 7.90
CA ASN A 382 21.89 14.32 7.97
C ASN A 382 21.70 13.41 6.74
N HIS A 383 21.34 13.99 5.59
CA HIS A 383 20.96 13.24 4.37
C HIS A 383 20.01 12.10 4.67
N ARG A 384 18.83 12.46 5.18
CA ARG A 384 17.73 11.57 5.54
C ARG A 384 17.59 10.39 4.57
N SER A 385 17.21 9.24 5.08
CA SER A 385 16.92 8.06 4.26
C SER A 385 15.44 7.91 4.02
N TRP A 386 15.12 7.37 2.86
CA TRP A 386 13.79 6.88 2.54
C TRP A 386 13.91 5.82 1.46
N HIS A 387 12.99 4.88 1.50
CA HIS A 387 12.68 4.04 0.37
C HIS A 387 11.88 4.90 -0.64
N PRO A 388 12.16 4.82 -1.95
CA PRO A 388 11.73 5.83 -2.92
C PRO A 388 10.25 5.71 -3.33
N VAL A 389 9.35 5.62 -2.35
CA VAL A 389 7.89 5.54 -2.57
C VAL A 389 7.33 6.85 -3.11
N MET A 390 7.66 7.98 -2.48
CA MET A 390 7.19 9.29 -2.95
C MET A 390 8.10 9.89 -4.01
N ASP A 391 9.43 9.80 -3.82
CA ASP A 391 10.38 10.35 -4.77
C ASP A 391 11.74 9.64 -4.72
N PHE A 392 12.50 9.75 -5.80
CA PHE A 392 13.79 9.09 -5.96
C PHE A 392 14.83 9.64 -4.97
N THR A 393 15.80 8.80 -4.60
CA THR A 393 16.82 9.19 -3.61
C THR A 393 17.93 10.05 -4.19
N GLY A 394 18.18 9.98 -5.50
CA GLY A 394 19.29 10.64 -6.21
C GLY A 394 20.65 10.01 -5.92
N ARG A 395 20.69 8.88 -5.18
CA ARG A 395 21.91 8.18 -4.78
C ARG A 395 22.26 7.11 -5.81
N THR A 396 22.79 7.52 -6.95
CA THR A 396 23.21 6.58 -8.00
C THR A 396 24.34 5.68 -7.53
N ALA A 397 24.64 4.61 -8.29
CA ALA A 397 25.77 3.74 -8.00
C ALA A 397 27.10 4.53 -7.91
N ALA A 398 27.31 5.48 -8.83
CA ALA A 398 28.46 6.37 -8.82
C ALA A 398 28.49 7.28 -7.58
N VAL A 399 27.35 7.89 -7.24
CA VAL A 399 27.24 8.75 -6.05
C VAL A 399 27.56 7.95 -4.78
N ARG A 400 27.09 6.70 -4.68
CA ARG A 400 27.37 5.78 -3.57
C ARG A 400 28.79 5.17 -3.63
N GLY A 401 29.78 6.00 -3.95
CA GLY A 401 31.17 5.60 -4.02
C GLY A 401 31.40 4.45 -4.99
N ASN A 402 30.85 4.52 -6.22
CA ASN A 402 30.98 3.48 -7.24
C ASN A 402 30.58 2.06 -6.75
N MET A 403 29.48 1.95 -6.01
CA MET A 403 28.96 0.64 -5.61
C MET A 403 28.59 -0.22 -6.82
N ASP A 404 28.60 -1.53 -6.65
CA ASP A 404 28.10 -2.47 -7.64
C ASP A 404 26.57 -2.38 -7.69
N ALA A 405 26.03 -2.06 -8.87
CA ALA A 405 24.59 -1.98 -9.07
C ALA A 405 23.88 -3.33 -8.82
N ASN A 406 24.56 -4.46 -9.03
CA ASN A 406 24.06 -5.80 -8.76
C ASN A 406 24.08 -6.20 -7.28
N ALA A 407 24.47 -5.29 -6.38
CA ALA A 407 24.09 -5.40 -4.98
C ALA A 407 22.55 -5.28 -4.80
N TRP A 408 21.86 -4.74 -5.79
CA TRP A 408 20.40 -4.76 -5.90
C TRP A 408 19.97 -5.89 -6.85
N LEU A 409 18.79 -6.45 -6.61
CA LEU A 409 18.17 -7.41 -7.54
C LEU A 409 17.50 -6.69 -8.69
N ALA A 410 17.34 -7.38 -9.82
CA ALA A 410 16.53 -6.88 -10.92
C ALA A 410 15.08 -6.64 -10.47
N PRO A 411 14.41 -5.60 -10.98
CA PRO A 411 14.91 -4.60 -11.95
C PRO A 411 15.65 -3.39 -11.33
N TRP A 412 15.85 -3.36 -10.01
CA TRP A 412 16.41 -2.20 -9.28
C TRP A 412 17.88 -1.92 -9.60
N ASN A 413 18.62 -2.94 -10.02
CA ASN A 413 20.02 -2.81 -10.43
C ASN A 413 20.21 -1.96 -11.71
N THR A 414 19.16 -1.74 -12.50
CA THR A 414 19.30 -1.09 -13.81
C THR A 414 19.40 0.44 -13.73
N ASN A 415 18.83 1.07 -12.69
CA ASN A 415 18.78 2.52 -12.57
C ASN A 415 18.76 2.98 -11.10
N VAL A 416 19.67 2.40 -10.32
CA VAL A 416 19.85 2.63 -8.87
C VAL A 416 19.82 4.13 -8.56
N GLY A 417 18.98 4.52 -7.60
CA GLY A 417 18.91 5.89 -7.09
C GLY A 417 17.97 6.84 -7.85
N ASN A 418 17.60 6.52 -9.09
CA ASN A 418 16.71 7.32 -9.93
C ASN A 418 15.30 6.73 -10.07
N GLN A 419 15.13 5.47 -9.67
CA GLN A 419 13.82 4.79 -9.66
C GLN A 419 13.01 5.15 -8.42
N THR A 420 11.68 5.06 -8.56
CA THR A 420 10.71 5.07 -7.46
C THR A 420 10.10 3.68 -7.27
N MET A 421 9.34 3.50 -6.19
CA MET A 421 8.74 2.22 -5.82
C MET A 421 7.26 2.33 -5.46
N TYR A 422 6.59 1.20 -5.55
CA TYR A 422 5.21 1.03 -5.10
C TYR A 422 5.19 0.58 -3.64
N CYS A 423 4.18 0.98 -2.87
CA CYS A 423 3.92 0.39 -1.56
C CYS A 423 3.70 -1.13 -1.71
N THR A 424 3.06 -1.53 -2.82
CA THR A 424 2.80 -2.93 -3.16
C THR A 424 4.03 -3.72 -3.60
N ASP A 425 5.22 -3.11 -3.65
CA ASP A 425 6.48 -3.86 -3.79
C ASP A 425 6.87 -4.55 -2.49
N CYS A 426 6.38 -4.04 -1.37
CA CYS A 426 6.60 -4.58 -0.03
C CYS A 426 5.34 -5.20 0.58
N HIS A 427 4.17 -4.61 0.30
CA HIS A 427 2.89 -5.03 0.88
C HIS A 427 2.04 -5.85 -0.10
N GLY A 428 1.47 -6.94 0.39
CA GLY A 428 0.63 -7.88 -0.34
C GLY A 428 0.96 -9.33 -0.01
N SER A 429 0.35 -10.25 -0.77
CA SER A 429 0.56 -11.69 -0.60
C SER A 429 2.02 -12.07 -0.61
N ALA A 430 2.39 -12.98 0.30
CA ALA A 430 3.75 -13.50 0.40
C ALA A 430 4.25 -14.02 -0.95
N THR A 431 5.46 -13.63 -1.32
CA THR A 431 6.12 -14.03 -2.57
C THR A 431 7.36 -14.85 -2.28
N ALA A 432 7.86 -15.56 -3.28
CA ALA A 432 9.10 -16.31 -3.17
C ALA A 432 10.34 -15.41 -3.01
N ASN A 433 11.47 -16.05 -2.69
CA ASN A 433 12.76 -15.39 -2.51
C ASN A 433 13.18 -14.66 -3.80
N GLY A 434 13.75 -13.46 -3.63
CA GLY A 434 14.33 -12.69 -4.72
C GLY A 434 13.31 -12.04 -5.66
N THR A 435 12.02 -12.11 -5.34
CA THR A 435 10.98 -11.48 -6.17
C THR A 435 9.90 -10.80 -5.34
N ARG A 436 9.49 -9.62 -5.79
CA ARG A 436 8.30 -8.90 -5.31
C ARG A 436 7.04 -9.23 -6.12
N VAL A 437 7.16 -10.02 -7.17
CA VAL A 437 6.08 -10.32 -8.12
C VAL A 437 5.27 -11.52 -7.60
N PRO A 438 3.94 -11.38 -7.41
CA PRO A 438 3.08 -12.53 -7.11
C PRO A 438 3.13 -13.58 -8.22
N LEU A 439 2.94 -14.86 -7.86
CA LEU A 439 2.95 -15.95 -8.84
C LEU A 439 1.62 -16.01 -9.61
N GLY A 440 1.69 -16.13 -10.95
CA GLY A 440 0.52 -16.31 -11.80
C GLY A 440 -0.49 -15.16 -11.67
N ASN A 441 -1.77 -15.51 -11.50
CA ASN A 441 -2.87 -14.53 -11.36
C ASN A 441 -3.17 -14.14 -9.91
N ASN A 442 -2.24 -14.41 -8.99
CA ASN A 442 -2.40 -13.94 -7.62
C ASN A 442 -2.49 -12.41 -7.64
N PRO A 443 -3.44 -11.83 -6.90
CA PRO A 443 -3.70 -10.41 -6.98
C PRO A 443 -2.49 -9.63 -6.48
N TRP A 444 -2.16 -8.54 -7.18
CA TRP A 444 -1.17 -7.59 -6.70
C TRP A 444 -1.88 -6.49 -5.91
N GLY A 445 -1.49 -6.32 -4.65
CA GLY A 445 -2.09 -5.32 -3.77
C GLY A 445 -2.08 -5.78 -2.31
N PRO A 446 -2.33 -4.87 -1.36
CA PRO A 446 -2.32 -5.19 0.06
C PRO A 446 -3.67 -5.77 0.50
N HIS A 447 -4.13 -6.86 -0.14
CA HIS A 447 -5.39 -7.53 0.23
C HIS A 447 -5.20 -8.37 1.50
N GLY A 448 -4.23 -9.28 1.46
CA GLY A 448 -3.79 -10.06 2.61
C GLY A 448 -2.43 -10.73 2.40
N SER A 449 -1.91 -11.35 3.45
CA SER A 449 -0.64 -12.08 3.48
C SER A 449 -0.62 -13.12 4.60
N SER A 450 0.28 -14.09 4.47
CA SER A 450 0.66 -14.97 5.58
C SER A 450 1.67 -14.33 6.53
N LYS A 451 2.17 -13.13 6.23
CA LYS A 451 3.19 -12.41 7.00
C LYS A 451 2.62 -11.18 7.68
N ASP A 452 3.15 -10.86 8.85
CA ASP A 452 2.82 -9.65 9.61
C ASP A 452 2.97 -8.38 8.75
N PHE A 453 2.20 -7.34 9.09
CA PHE A 453 2.07 -6.07 8.37
C PHE A 453 1.67 -6.17 6.90
N LEU A 454 1.01 -7.29 6.53
CA LEU A 454 0.67 -7.64 5.15
C LEU A 454 1.90 -7.62 4.24
N LEU A 455 3.04 -8.12 4.72
CA LEU A 455 4.29 -8.07 3.97
C LEU A 455 4.42 -9.23 2.99
N LYS A 456 5.19 -9.01 1.93
CA LYS A 456 5.52 -10.06 0.95
C LYS A 456 6.56 -11.07 1.47
N GLY A 457 7.23 -10.77 2.58
CA GLY A 457 8.24 -11.61 3.22
C GLY A 457 8.37 -11.25 4.70
N ASP A 458 9.07 -12.07 5.47
CA ASP A 458 9.26 -11.81 6.90
C ASP A 458 10.14 -10.56 7.12
N TRP A 459 9.84 -9.83 8.19
CA TRP A 459 10.70 -8.77 8.72
C TRP A 459 10.68 -8.84 10.24
N ASN A 460 11.78 -9.27 10.85
CA ASN A 460 11.89 -9.47 12.29
C ASN A 460 13.37 -9.46 12.74
N THR A 461 13.61 -9.75 14.02
CA THR A 461 14.96 -9.82 14.63
C THR A 461 15.87 -10.89 14.06
N SER A 462 15.38 -11.80 13.21
CA SER A 462 16.16 -12.79 12.48
C SER A 462 16.53 -12.36 11.06
N THR A 463 16.09 -11.18 10.60
CA THR A 463 16.42 -10.75 9.23
C THR A 463 17.90 -10.48 9.04
N GLY A 464 18.48 -11.18 8.05
CA GLY A 464 19.93 -11.25 7.80
C GLY A 464 20.61 -12.52 8.36
N ALA A 465 19.94 -13.29 9.21
CA ALA A 465 20.50 -14.48 9.87
C ALA A 465 20.78 -15.69 8.99
N GLY A 466 20.21 -15.74 7.79
CA GLY A 466 20.02 -17.01 7.08
C GLY A 466 18.74 -17.08 6.27
N GLN A 467 17.82 -16.15 6.52
CA GLN A 467 16.54 -16.09 5.84
C GLN A 467 16.67 -15.27 4.56
N ALA A 468 16.90 -15.96 3.44
CA ALA A 468 17.00 -15.30 2.15
C ALA A 468 15.65 -14.80 1.63
N ASP A 469 14.53 -15.34 2.11
CA ASP A 469 13.17 -14.96 1.68
C ASP A 469 12.59 -13.74 2.42
N ASP A 470 13.34 -13.15 3.35
CA ASP A 470 12.90 -11.98 4.09
C ASP A 470 12.68 -10.77 3.16
N LEU A 471 11.79 -9.87 3.60
CA LEU A 471 11.25 -8.77 2.80
C LEU A 471 12.34 -7.98 2.03
N CYS A 472 13.42 -7.63 2.72
CA CYS A 472 14.50 -6.82 2.14
C CYS A 472 15.14 -7.50 0.93
N PHE A 473 15.24 -8.83 0.93
CA PHE A 473 15.96 -9.59 -0.09
C PHE A 473 15.16 -9.83 -1.36
N LYS A 474 13.98 -9.24 -1.47
CA LYS A 474 13.23 -9.12 -2.73
C LYS A 474 13.79 -8.00 -3.62
N CYS A 475 14.59 -7.09 -3.05
CA CYS A 475 15.23 -5.97 -3.75
C CYS A 475 16.74 -5.88 -3.48
N HIS A 476 17.20 -6.36 -2.32
CA HIS A 476 18.60 -6.37 -1.91
C HIS A 476 19.21 -7.75 -2.09
N ASP A 477 20.43 -7.84 -2.62
CA ASP A 477 21.08 -9.15 -2.81
C ASP A 477 21.47 -9.76 -1.46
N PHE A 478 20.85 -10.89 -1.11
CA PHE A 478 21.12 -11.61 0.14
C PHE A 478 22.59 -12.05 0.28
N ASN A 479 23.25 -12.35 -0.84
CA ASN A 479 24.65 -12.76 -0.80
C ASN A 479 25.60 -11.57 -0.59
N THR A 480 25.13 -10.32 -0.75
CA THR A 480 25.96 -9.12 -0.61
C THR A 480 25.77 -8.42 0.73
N TYR A 481 24.52 -8.23 1.19
CA TYR A 481 24.27 -7.38 2.36
C TYR A 481 24.54 -8.08 3.70
N PRO A 482 24.02 -9.28 3.95
CA PRO A 482 24.32 -10.02 5.17
C PRO A 482 25.44 -11.08 5.01
N ARG A 483 26.12 -11.12 3.87
CA ARG A 483 27.10 -12.18 3.51
C ARG A 483 28.32 -11.59 2.81
N ASP A 484 29.35 -12.41 2.61
CA ASP A 484 30.57 -12.06 1.87
C ASP A 484 30.43 -12.47 0.39
N GLY A 485 29.60 -11.73 -0.35
CA GLY A 485 29.31 -12.02 -1.76
C GLY A 485 30.30 -11.39 -2.74
N GLY A 486 31.29 -10.64 -2.25
CA GLY A 486 32.33 -10.00 -3.07
C GLY A 486 31.87 -8.76 -3.85
N LYS A 487 30.59 -8.36 -3.78
CA LYS A 487 30.10 -7.12 -4.40
C LYS A 487 30.35 -5.91 -3.50
N ARG A 488 30.65 -4.78 -4.13
CA ARG A 488 30.86 -3.50 -3.43
C ARG A 488 29.52 -2.83 -3.11
N THR A 489 29.25 -2.53 -1.86
CA THR A 489 28.12 -1.69 -1.43
C THR A 489 28.53 -0.23 -1.23
N GLY A 490 27.56 0.63 -0.92
CA GLY A 490 27.85 2.00 -0.49
C GLY A 490 28.50 2.10 0.90
N PHE A 491 28.57 1.01 1.67
CA PHE A 491 29.30 0.94 2.93
C PHE A 491 30.66 0.28 2.67
N PHE A 492 31.59 1.09 2.16
CA PHE A 492 32.92 0.64 1.73
C PHE A 492 33.99 1.50 2.41
N ASN A 493 35.10 0.85 2.79
CA ASN A 493 36.19 1.47 3.52
C ASN A 493 36.90 2.52 2.66
N ASP A 494 37.28 3.65 3.28
CA ASP A 494 38.17 4.62 2.64
C ASP A 494 39.44 3.90 2.14
N PRO A 495 39.80 4.00 0.85
CA PRO A 495 41.04 3.40 0.33
C PRO A 495 42.32 3.89 1.01
N GLY A 496 42.28 5.07 1.65
CA GLY A 496 43.36 5.62 2.47
C GLY A 496 43.34 5.14 3.93
N ASP A 497 42.35 4.33 4.32
CA ASP A 497 42.24 3.65 5.62
C ASP A 497 42.48 2.13 5.45
N LYS A 498 42.56 1.39 6.56
CA LYS A 498 43.00 -0.03 6.78
C LYS A 498 42.64 -1.16 5.77
N GLY A 499 42.26 -0.90 4.52
CA GLY A 499 42.19 -1.87 3.41
C GLY A 499 41.12 -2.93 3.63
N ARG A 500 39.95 -2.56 4.18
CA ARG A 500 38.90 -3.51 4.59
C ARG A 500 37.85 -3.79 3.53
N ASP A 501 37.98 -3.18 2.35
CA ASP A 501 37.04 -3.28 1.24
C ASP A 501 35.58 -3.00 1.67
N ASP A 502 34.64 -3.86 1.24
CA ASP A 502 33.23 -3.74 1.56
C ASP A 502 32.97 -4.05 3.05
N LEU A 503 32.40 -3.08 3.74
CA LEU A 503 32.23 -3.15 5.18
C LEU A 503 31.01 -4.00 5.56
N HIS A 504 30.02 -4.22 4.70
CA HIS A 504 28.99 -5.24 4.98
C HIS A 504 29.63 -6.63 5.05
N SER A 505 30.44 -6.97 4.05
CA SER A 505 31.20 -8.22 3.98
C SER A 505 32.15 -8.38 5.17
N TYR A 506 32.84 -7.30 5.56
CA TYR A 506 33.69 -7.29 6.75
C TYR A 506 32.91 -7.61 8.02
N HIS A 507 31.78 -6.95 8.26
CA HIS A 507 30.97 -7.16 9.47
C HIS A 507 30.29 -8.53 9.46
N ALA A 508 29.83 -9.02 8.32
CA ALA A 508 29.28 -10.37 8.19
C ALA A 508 30.31 -11.45 8.60
N LYS A 509 31.60 -11.28 8.27
CA LYS A 509 32.69 -12.18 8.73
C LYS A 509 32.96 -12.12 10.22
N LYS A 510 32.82 -10.93 10.84
CA LYS A 510 33.15 -10.71 12.25
C LYS A 510 32.00 -11.08 13.17
N ILE A 511 30.76 -10.75 12.80
CA ILE A 511 29.54 -11.04 13.56
C ILE A 511 29.02 -12.46 13.26
N ARG A 512 29.39 -13.05 12.11
CA ARG A 512 29.07 -14.42 11.69
C ARG A 512 27.57 -14.71 11.64
N SER A 513 27.12 -15.88 12.11
CA SER A 513 25.73 -16.35 12.08
C SER A 513 24.75 -15.46 12.87
N ALA A 514 25.28 -14.53 13.68
CA ALA A 514 24.48 -13.53 14.41
C ALA A 514 24.24 -12.23 13.63
N PHE A 515 24.73 -12.05 12.38
CA PHE A 515 24.51 -10.79 11.65
C PHE A 515 23.01 -10.56 11.40
N ARG A 516 22.49 -9.44 11.91
CA ARG A 516 21.11 -8.98 11.71
C ARG A 516 21.10 -7.56 11.19
N CYS A 517 20.21 -7.27 10.25
CA CYS A 517 20.09 -5.92 9.71
C CYS A 517 19.72 -4.90 10.81
N SER A 518 18.89 -5.31 11.78
CA SER A 518 18.39 -4.42 12.84
C SER A 518 19.45 -3.99 13.87
N PHE A 519 20.64 -4.61 13.85
CA PHE A 519 21.76 -4.17 14.69
C PHE A 519 22.26 -2.77 14.26
N CYS A 520 22.15 -2.49 12.96
CA CYS A 520 22.66 -1.26 12.33
C CYS A 520 21.55 -0.40 11.72
N HIS A 521 20.44 -1.01 11.31
CA HIS A 521 19.35 -0.33 10.61
C HIS A 521 18.10 -0.23 11.47
N VAL A 522 17.32 0.81 11.20
CA VAL A 522 16.06 1.04 11.91
C VAL A 522 15.04 -0.05 11.64
N ALA A 523 14.15 -0.28 12.60
CA ALA A 523 13.13 -1.31 12.51
C ALA A 523 12.02 -0.98 11.48
N ILE A 524 11.86 0.29 11.09
CA ILE A 524 10.84 0.70 10.11
C ILE A 524 11.52 1.21 8.84
N PRO A 525 11.51 0.42 7.75
CA PRO A 525 12.23 0.74 6.54
C PRO A 525 11.41 1.66 5.61
N HIS A 526 10.71 2.67 6.12
CA HIS A 526 10.00 3.63 5.26
C HIS A 526 10.87 4.85 4.96
N GLY A 527 11.19 5.61 6.01
CA GLY A 527 12.22 6.62 6.00
C GLY A 527 12.69 6.95 7.40
N TRP A 528 13.86 7.58 7.48
CA TRP A 528 14.57 7.77 8.73
C TRP A 528 15.43 9.02 8.74
N LYS A 529 15.52 9.69 9.90
CA LYS A 529 16.27 10.93 10.10
C LYS A 529 17.75 10.85 9.66
N ASN A 530 18.38 9.67 9.76
CA ASN A 530 19.79 9.47 9.42
C ASN A 530 19.99 8.78 8.05
N LYS A 531 21.14 9.00 7.41
CA LYS A 531 21.50 8.37 6.13
C LYS A 531 21.60 6.84 6.23
N ALA A 532 21.42 6.17 5.08
CA ALA A 532 21.42 4.71 4.91
C ALA A 532 20.57 3.91 5.94
N PHE A 533 19.47 4.49 6.43
CA PHE A 533 18.61 3.91 7.47
C PHE A 533 19.36 3.53 8.76
N LEU A 534 20.50 4.14 9.02
CA LEU A 534 21.34 3.79 10.16
C LEU A 534 20.72 4.30 11.46
N VAL A 535 20.58 3.40 12.44
CA VAL A 535 20.38 3.81 13.83
C VAL A 535 21.65 4.49 14.34
N ASN A 536 21.51 5.33 15.36
CA ASN A 536 22.67 5.89 16.02
C ASN A 536 22.37 6.07 17.51
N LEU A 537 22.97 5.23 18.35
CA LEU A 537 22.77 5.30 19.79
C LEU A 537 23.51 6.48 20.43
N ASN A 538 24.20 7.34 19.67
CA ASN A 538 24.67 8.64 20.13
C ASN A 538 23.63 9.76 19.97
N ASP A 539 22.51 9.52 19.26
CA ASP A 539 21.55 10.56 18.89
C ASP A 539 20.08 10.20 19.13
N VAL A 540 19.81 9.26 20.03
CA VAL A 540 18.44 8.84 20.35
C VAL A 540 17.67 10.05 20.90
N GLY A 541 16.40 10.17 20.53
CA GLY A 541 15.65 11.39 20.79
C GLY A 541 14.14 11.22 20.87
N PRO A 542 13.39 12.28 20.49
CA PRO A 542 11.94 12.32 20.63
C PRO A 542 11.21 11.19 19.90
N GLU A 543 11.81 10.58 18.88
CA GLU A 543 11.26 9.43 18.16
C GLU A 543 10.98 8.20 19.05
N VAL A 544 11.56 8.18 20.25
CA VAL A 544 11.29 7.19 21.29
C VAL A 544 11.04 7.84 22.65
N GLY A 545 10.60 9.11 22.68
CA GLY A 545 10.28 9.82 23.91
C GLY A 545 11.49 10.13 24.81
N LEU A 546 12.69 10.30 24.24
CA LEU A 546 13.87 10.77 24.96
C LEU A 546 14.26 12.20 24.54
N PRO A 547 15.03 12.96 25.35
CA PRO A 547 15.59 14.23 24.92
C PRO A 547 16.44 14.06 23.66
N ALA A 548 16.42 15.05 22.76
CA ALA A 548 17.21 14.99 21.53
C ALA A 548 18.71 14.88 21.81
N GLY A 549 19.40 13.98 21.11
CA GLY A 549 20.84 13.78 21.27
C GLY A 549 21.22 12.92 22.49
N THR A 550 20.28 12.14 23.04
CA THR A 550 20.57 11.20 24.12
C THR A 550 21.49 10.09 23.61
N GLU A 551 22.65 9.95 24.24
CA GLU A 551 23.47 8.77 24.08
C GLU A 551 22.92 7.62 24.95
N VAL A 552 22.78 6.45 24.35
CA VAL A 552 22.35 5.21 25.02
C VAL A 552 23.52 4.23 25.07
N CYS A 553 23.77 3.61 26.22
CA CYS A 553 24.79 2.58 26.36
C CYS A 553 24.22 1.19 26.00
N THR A 554 25.01 0.36 25.31
CA THR A 554 24.72 -1.07 25.09
C THR A 554 25.30 -1.89 26.26
N GLY A 555 24.64 -2.98 26.67
CA GLY A 555 25.26 -3.97 27.55
C GLY A 555 25.00 -3.93 29.06
N ASN A 556 23.92 -3.32 29.53
CA ASN A 556 23.46 -3.53 30.91
C ASN A 556 22.22 -4.45 30.87
N GLY A 557 22.39 -5.67 31.38
CA GLY A 557 21.34 -6.70 31.35
C GLY A 557 20.03 -6.23 31.99
N GLY A 558 18.92 -6.59 31.35
CA GLY A 558 17.61 -6.65 31.96
C GLY A 558 16.77 -5.38 31.81
N TRP A 559 15.59 -5.55 31.23
CA TRP A 559 14.44 -4.73 31.56
C TRP A 559 14.23 -4.79 33.09
N GLY A 560 14.59 -3.71 33.78
CA GLY A 560 14.43 -3.61 35.24
C GLY A 560 15.39 -2.62 35.90
N GLY A 561 15.21 -1.32 35.64
CA GLY A 561 15.82 -0.25 36.44
C GLY A 561 17.26 0.09 36.09
N GLY A 562 17.46 1.02 35.15
CA GLY A 562 18.77 1.66 34.96
C GLY A 562 19.13 1.95 33.50
N ASN A 563 18.31 2.70 32.77
CA ASN A 563 18.90 3.67 31.85
C ASN A 563 19.79 4.55 32.73
N ALA A 564 21.11 4.36 32.70
CA ALA A 564 22.00 5.38 33.22
C ALA A 564 21.89 6.58 32.26
N GLN A 565 20.87 7.39 32.45
CA GLN A 565 20.82 8.75 31.91
C GLN A 565 22.00 9.48 32.54
N GLY A 566 23.04 9.74 31.76
CA GLY A 566 24.24 10.39 32.25
C GLY A 566 25.13 9.46 33.09
N GLY A 567 25.93 8.66 32.40
CA GLY A 567 27.07 7.92 32.95
C GLY A 567 27.89 7.43 31.77
N GLY A 568 29.21 7.64 31.78
CA GLY A 568 30.05 7.42 30.61
C GLY A 568 29.84 6.02 29.99
N CYS A 569 29.38 5.96 28.74
CA CYS A 569 29.22 4.71 28.00
C CYS A 569 30.57 4.12 27.54
N GLY A 570 31.69 4.65 28.05
CA GLY A 570 33.06 4.39 27.59
C GLY A 570 33.79 3.26 28.30
N GLY A 571 33.14 2.49 29.18
CA GLY A 571 33.77 1.35 29.84
C GLY A 571 33.97 0.18 28.89
N SER A 572 35.21 -0.09 28.48
CA SER A 572 35.65 -1.30 27.75
C SER A 572 35.59 -2.59 28.58
N GLY A 573 34.85 -2.59 29.71
CA GLY A 573 34.92 -3.62 30.75
C GLY A 573 33.76 -4.62 30.78
N GLY A 574 32.73 -4.49 29.93
CA GLY A 574 31.61 -5.42 29.89
C GLY A 574 31.14 -5.67 28.46
N ARG A 575 31.23 -6.93 28.00
CA ARG A 575 30.59 -7.36 26.75
C ARG A 575 29.09 -7.14 26.91
N GLY A 576 28.54 -6.17 26.18
CA GLY A 576 27.11 -6.00 26.12
C GLY A 576 26.46 -7.06 25.27
N THR A 577 25.73 -8.00 25.88
CA THR A 577 24.98 -9.06 25.16
C THR A 577 23.53 -8.68 24.86
N THR A 578 23.17 -7.39 25.01
CA THR A 578 21.80 -6.91 24.78
C THR A 578 21.84 -5.59 24.02
N GLY A 579 21.21 -5.56 22.85
CA GLY A 579 21.04 -4.37 22.05
C GLY A 579 19.91 -3.49 22.59
N PHE A 580 19.90 -2.22 22.16
CA PHE A 580 18.85 -1.29 22.51
C PHE A 580 17.58 -1.60 21.72
N THR A 581 16.51 -1.90 22.44
CA THR A 581 15.17 -2.09 21.88
C THR A 581 14.24 -1.02 22.45
N LYS A 582 13.68 -0.22 21.57
CA LYS A 582 12.60 0.71 21.87
C LYS A 582 11.83 1.00 20.60
N GLY A 583 10.63 0.44 20.54
CA GLY A 583 9.69 0.70 19.46
C GLY A 583 9.44 2.21 19.29
N PRO A 584 9.11 2.66 18.07
CA PRO A 584 8.90 1.82 16.88
C PRO A 584 10.17 1.63 16.03
N TYR A 585 11.29 2.29 16.36
CA TYR A 585 12.43 2.43 15.44
C TYR A 585 13.67 1.62 15.79
N TYR A 586 13.83 1.18 17.04
CA TYR A 586 15.02 0.46 17.49
C TYR A 586 14.64 -0.96 17.90
N MET A 587 15.20 -1.95 17.22
CA MET A 587 14.95 -3.37 17.44
C MET A 587 16.30 -4.11 17.55
N ASN A 588 16.73 -4.38 18.78
CA ASN A 588 18.05 -4.95 19.09
C ASN A 588 19.22 -4.19 18.43
N ALA A 589 19.22 -2.86 18.56
CA ALA A 589 20.19 -1.97 17.92
C ALA A 589 21.51 -1.84 18.70
N PHE A 590 22.65 -1.75 18.00
CA PHE A 590 23.97 -1.60 18.60
C PHE A 590 24.79 -0.42 18.03
N LEU A 591 24.43 0.08 16.85
CA LEU A 591 25.27 1.02 16.11
C LEU A 591 25.38 2.40 16.78
N LYS A 592 26.61 2.89 16.91
CA LYS A 592 26.96 4.27 17.27
C LYS A 592 27.87 4.88 16.20
N VAL A 593 27.46 6.03 15.67
CA VAL A 593 28.16 6.77 14.62
C VAL A 593 28.57 8.14 15.17
N LEU A 594 29.84 8.47 15.01
CA LEU A 594 30.43 9.77 15.32
C LEU A 594 30.38 10.69 14.10
N ASN A 595 30.71 10.16 12.92
CA ASN A 595 30.71 10.91 11.67
C ASN A 595 30.00 10.10 10.58
N PHE A 596 29.03 10.70 9.90
CA PHE A 596 28.40 10.07 8.75
C PHE A 596 29.24 10.36 7.50
N ALA A 597 30.21 9.47 7.24
CA ALA A 597 31.10 9.56 6.09
C ALA A 597 30.36 9.38 4.77
N ARG A 598 30.94 9.85 3.66
CA ARG A 598 30.44 9.53 2.32
C ARG A 598 30.65 8.03 2.02
N SER A 599 29.80 7.47 1.18
CA SER A 599 29.94 6.12 0.67
C SER A 599 31.28 5.97 -0.04
N GLY A 600 32.02 4.93 0.33
CA GLY A 600 33.39 4.72 -0.13
C GLY A 600 34.48 5.42 0.69
N GLU A 601 34.11 6.19 1.72
CA GLU A 601 35.05 6.95 2.56
C GLU A 601 34.90 6.62 4.06
N TRP A 602 34.30 5.46 4.41
CA TRP A 602 34.08 5.08 5.80
C TRP A 602 35.38 4.62 6.47
N ARG A 603 35.64 5.13 7.67
CA ARG A 603 36.81 4.79 8.51
C ARG A 603 36.36 4.22 9.84
N GLU A 604 37.26 3.49 10.50
CA GLU A 604 36.95 3.00 11.85
C GLU A 604 36.72 4.14 12.86
N SER A 605 37.39 5.29 12.67
CA SER A 605 37.22 6.49 13.50
C SER A 605 35.83 7.12 13.41
N ASP A 606 35.01 6.70 12.45
CA ASP A 606 33.64 7.20 12.28
C ASP A 606 32.64 6.51 13.20
N CYS A 607 33.05 5.42 13.85
CA CYS A 607 32.22 4.61 14.75
C CYS A 607 32.72 4.72 16.19
N GLY A 608 31.81 4.82 17.16
CA GLY A 608 32.19 4.97 18.56
C GLY A 608 31.15 5.63 19.45
N SER A 609 31.33 5.49 20.75
CA SER A 609 30.61 6.25 21.76
C SER A 609 31.02 7.72 21.73
N SER A 610 30.05 8.64 21.77
CA SER A 610 30.33 10.08 21.84
C SER A 610 30.95 10.48 23.19
N SER A 611 30.71 9.71 24.25
CA SER A 611 31.28 9.92 25.59
C SER A 611 32.45 8.98 25.93
N GLY A 612 32.99 8.22 24.97
CA GLY A 612 33.87 7.10 25.29
C GLY A 612 34.73 6.59 24.16
N ALA A 613 34.95 5.26 24.16
CA ALA A 613 35.81 4.60 23.19
C ALA A 613 35.23 4.65 21.78
N SER A 614 36.12 4.76 20.80
CA SER A 614 35.81 4.78 19.37
C SER A 614 36.70 3.80 18.61
N GLY A 615 36.42 3.59 17.33
CA GLY A 615 37.24 2.73 16.48
C GLY A 615 36.89 1.25 16.57
N ARG A 616 37.73 0.44 15.94
CA ARG A 616 37.58 -1.02 15.86
C ARG A 616 37.48 -1.68 17.23
N ASP A 617 38.28 -1.25 18.19
CA ASP A 617 38.34 -1.92 19.49
C ASP A 617 37.03 -1.69 20.26
N TRP A 618 36.44 -0.50 20.18
CA TRP A 618 35.08 -0.28 20.69
C TRP A 618 34.04 -1.19 20.02
N MET A 619 34.04 -1.30 18.68
CA MET A 619 33.09 -2.16 17.96
C MET A 619 33.21 -3.63 18.37
N ARG A 620 34.44 -4.12 18.56
CA ARG A 620 34.73 -5.48 19.02
C ARG A 620 34.25 -5.71 20.45
N ASP A 621 34.51 -4.75 21.34
CA ASP A 621 34.38 -4.95 22.78
C ASP A 621 32.98 -4.62 23.32
N ALA A 622 32.20 -3.76 22.65
CA ALA A 622 30.95 -3.20 23.18
C ALA A 622 29.68 -3.39 22.33
N ALA A 623 29.80 -3.81 21.06
CA ALA A 623 28.70 -3.72 20.09
C ALA A 623 28.28 -5.03 19.39
N CYS A 624 28.90 -6.18 19.71
CA CYS A 624 28.61 -7.43 19.00
C CYS A 624 28.28 -8.57 19.99
N GLU A 625 27.18 -9.27 19.74
CA GLU A 625 26.63 -10.30 20.65
C GLU A 625 27.51 -11.56 20.78
N GLU A 626 28.53 -11.77 19.93
CA GLU A 626 29.53 -12.84 20.14
C GLU A 626 30.92 -12.47 19.56
N PRO A 627 31.76 -11.69 20.28
CA PRO A 627 33.11 -11.35 19.86
C PRO A 627 34.10 -12.43 20.36
N ASN A 628 34.34 -13.48 19.58
CA ASN A 628 35.48 -14.39 19.75
C ASN A 628 36.35 -14.43 18.48
#